data_AF-A0A239MER3-F1
#
_entry.id   AF-A0A239MER3-F1
#
_cell.length_a   1.000
_cell.length_b   1.000
_cell.length_c   1.000
_cell.angle_alpha   90.00
_cell.angle_beta   90.00
_cell.angle_gamma   90.00
#
_symmetry.space_group_name_H-M   'P 1'
#
loop_
_entity.id
_entity.type
_entity.pdbx_description
1 polymer ?
#
loop_
_entity_poly.entity_id
_entity_poly.type
_entity_poly.pdbx_seq_one_letter_code
_entity_poly.pdbx_strand_id
1 'polypeptide(L)'
;MEKLVGNKDRGKSSIASDRSRRAEKVGRFAVAAMFVLTPMASSAEGNIKDILGDAIIECRGAIAWNDGSGTGTPRVEALQIATTATDDADRIILYAAEKDTTPQDAMACASGICTSHLATETGATTSVLRLVRGLDYGSGRVQYDLDAAFTIVSFASGSMVAETATGRGGFICDAALPTAIAAGE
;
A
#
# COMPACT_ATOMS: atom_id res chain seq x y z
N MET A 1 -80.50 -12.28 -33.49
CA MET A 1 -79.69 -13.36 -34.11
C MET A 1 -78.32 -12.79 -34.42
N GLU A 2 -77.43 -12.85 -33.44
CA GLU A 2 -76.04 -12.39 -33.55
C GLU A 2 -75.19 -13.49 -34.22
N LYS A 3 -74.39 -13.11 -35.22
CA LYS A 3 -73.33 -13.96 -35.78
C LYS A 3 -71.99 -13.20 -35.76
N LEU A 4 -71.13 -13.70 -34.87
CA LEU A 4 -69.76 -14.16 -35.08
C LEU A 4 -68.67 -13.20 -35.62
N VAL A 5 -67.71 -12.95 -34.71
CA VAL A 5 -66.26 -13.21 -34.83
C VAL A 5 -65.41 -12.30 -35.73
N GLY A 6 -64.47 -11.62 -35.07
CA GLY A 6 -63.29 -11.03 -35.69
C GLY A 6 -62.44 -10.18 -34.75
N ASN A 7 -62.13 -10.65 -33.53
CA ASN A 7 -61.24 -9.93 -32.62
C ASN A 7 -59.78 -10.18 -33.01
N LYS A 8 -59.14 -9.22 -33.66
CA LYS A 8 -57.72 -9.23 -34.00
C LYS A 8 -57.13 -7.89 -33.57
N ASP A 9 -56.62 -7.84 -32.34
CA ASP A 9 -55.45 -7.02 -32.07
C ASP A 9 -54.53 -7.67 -31.04
N ARG A 10 -53.31 -7.92 -31.53
CA ARG A 10 -52.17 -8.40 -30.78
C ARG A 10 -51.63 -7.21 -30.00
N GLY A 11 -51.62 -7.32 -28.68
CA GLY A 11 -51.03 -6.31 -27.82
C GLY A 11 -50.65 -6.85 -26.45
N LYS A 12 -50.00 -8.03 -26.41
CA LYS A 12 -49.23 -8.44 -25.21
C LYS A 12 -48.01 -7.51 -25.12
N SER A 13 -48.18 -6.33 -24.53
CA SER A 13 -47.06 -5.52 -24.08
C SER A 13 -46.56 -6.13 -22.79
N SER A 14 -45.44 -6.84 -22.91
CA SER A 14 -44.74 -7.55 -21.85
C SER A 14 -44.37 -6.57 -20.73
N ILE A 15 -45.04 -6.73 -19.60
CA ILE A 15 -44.60 -6.25 -18.29
C ILE A 15 -43.27 -6.94 -17.95
N ALA A 16 -42.32 -6.14 -17.44
CA ALA A 16 -41.18 -6.55 -16.62
C ALA A 16 -40.16 -7.53 -17.25
N SER A 17 -39.24 -7.01 -18.06
CA SER A 17 -37.90 -7.61 -18.20
C SER A 17 -36.87 -6.60 -18.74
N ASP A 18 -36.84 -5.37 -18.21
CA ASP A 18 -35.88 -4.37 -18.69
C ASP A 18 -35.31 -3.45 -17.60
N ARG A 19 -35.18 -3.97 -16.36
CA ARG A 19 -34.48 -3.29 -15.25
C ARG A 19 -33.35 -4.09 -14.62
N SER A 20 -33.06 -5.30 -15.11
CA SER A 20 -32.07 -6.21 -14.50
C SER A 20 -30.80 -6.45 -15.32
N ARG A 21 -30.59 -5.73 -16.44
CA ARG A 21 -29.40 -5.89 -17.32
C ARG A 21 -28.61 -4.60 -17.55
N ARG A 22 -28.61 -3.69 -16.56
CA ARG A 22 -27.80 -2.46 -16.58
C ARG A 22 -26.96 -2.26 -15.31
N ALA A 23 -26.74 -3.32 -14.54
CA ALA A 23 -25.82 -3.34 -13.40
C ALA A 23 -24.58 -4.22 -13.64
N GLU A 24 -24.39 -4.74 -14.86
CA GLU A 24 -23.20 -5.51 -15.27
C GLU A 24 -22.38 -4.70 -16.28
N LYS A 25 -21.77 -3.62 -15.82
CA LYS A 25 -20.57 -3.00 -16.42
C LYS A 25 -20.09 -1.82 -15.55
N VAL A 26 -20.09 -1.98 -14.23
CA VAL A 26 -19.13 -1.22 -13.43
C VAL A 26 -17.81 -1.92 -13.71
N GLY A 27 -17.00 -1.31 -14.56
CA GLY A 27 -15.69 -1.81 -14.91
C GLY A 27 -14.97 -2.20 -13.63
N ARG A 28 -14.54 -3.46 -13.57
CA ARG A 28 -13.53 -3.94 -12.64
C ARG A 28 -12.34 -3.00 -12.79
N PHE A 29 -12.25 -1.99 -11.94
CA PHE A 29 -11.03 -1.20 -11.81
C PHE A 29 -10.00 -2.18 -11.26
N ALA A 30 -9.13 -2.63 -12.16
CA ALA A 30 -7.97 -3.42 -11.84
C ALA A 30 -7.03 -2.57 -10.99
N VAL A 31 -7.27 -2.47 -9.68
CA VAL A 31 -6.27 -2.01 -8.71
C VAL A 31 -5.33 -3.19 -8.42
N ALA A 32 -4.79 -3.77 -9.50
CA ALA A 32 -3.82 -4.87 -9.46
C ALA A 32 -2.44 -4.41 -9.97
N ALA A 33 -2.23 -3.11 -10.19
CA ALA A 33 -1.06 -2.62 -10.91
C ALA A 33 -0.36 -1.39 -10.31
N MET A 34 -0.77 -0.87 -9.15
CA MET A 34 -0.16 0.35 -8.60
C MET A 34 0.03 0.31 -7.08
N PHE A 35 0.85 -0.61 -6.58
CA PHE A 35 1.92 -0.20 -5.66
C PHE A 35 3.15 0.13 -6.48
N VAL A 36 2.95 1.02 -7.44
CA VAL A 36 4.01 1.76 -8.07
C VAL A 36 4.20 2.93 -7.13
N LEU A 37 5.38 3.00 -6.48
CA LEU A 37 5.95 4.28 -6.05
C LEU A 37 5.65 5.27 -7.18
N THR A 38 4.67 6.13 -7.01
CA THR A 38 4.12 6.95 -8.12
C THR A 38 5.27 7.60 -8.88
N PRO A 39 5.42 7.40 -10.20
CA PRO A 39 6.43 8.10 -10.95
C PRO A 39 5.89 9.50 -11.17
N MET A 40 6.28 10.45 -10.32
CA MET A 40 6.02 11.86 -10.53
C MET A 40 7.33 12.64 -10.49
N ALA A 41 7.69 13.12 -11.69
CA ALA A 41 8.63 14.20 -12.00
C ALA A 41 10.05 14.12 -11.39
N SER A 42 10.95 13.53 -12.19
CA SER A 42 12.40 13.76 -12.24
C SER A 42 13.05 14.25 -10.93
N SER A 43 13.45 13.33 -10.06
CA SER A 43 14.46 13.63 -9.05
C SER A 43 15.35 12.42 -8.87
N ALA A 44 16.66 12.69 -8.85
CA ALA A 44 17.77 11.75 -8.85
C ALA A 44 17.47 10.39 -8.20
N GLU A 45 17.61 9.33 -9.01
CA GLU A 45 17.85 7.97 -8.53
C GLU A 45 18.99 8.03 -7.51
N GLY A 46 18.77 7.56 -6.29
CA GLY A 46 19.76 7.60 -5.21
C GLY A 46 20.06 6.19 -4.70
N ASN A 47 21.33 5.88 -4.51
CA ASN A 47 21.69 4.69 -3.74
C ASN A 47 21.16 4.88 -2.31
N ILE A 48 20.69 3.82 -1.65
CA ILE A 48 20.26 3.86 -0.24
C ILE A 48 21.33 4.49 0.65
N LYS A 49 22.61 4.27 0.33
CA LYS A 49 23.73 4.90 1.03
C LYS A 49 23.84 6.41 0.80
N ASP A 50 23.43 6.91 -0.35
CA ASP A 50 23.37 8.35 -0.60
C ASP A 50 22.25 9.01 0.21
N ILE A 51 21.21 8.24 0.57
CA ILE A 51 20.06 8.73 1.35
C ILE A 51 20.31 8.61 2.86
N LEU A 52 20.87 7.49 3.32
CA LEU A 52 21.03 7.15 4.75
C LEU A 52 22.47 7.22 5.26
N GLY A 53 23.46 7.35 4.38
CA GLY A 53 24.90 7.28 4.68
C GLY A 53 25.51 5.88 4.52
N ASP A 54 26.81 5.76 4.77
CA ASP A 54 27.59 4.55 4.49
C ASP A 54 27.35 3.38 5.46
N ALA A 55 27.00 3.67 6.71
CA ALA A 55 26.78 2.69 7.75
C ALA A 55 25.28 2.38 7.83
N ILE A 56 24.83 1.32 7.15
CA ILE A 56 23.42 0.93 7.10
C ILE A 56 23.18 -0.42 7.76
N ILE A 57 22.03 -0.55 8.42
CA ILE A 57 21.44 -1.83 8.82
C ILE A 57 20.36 -2.13 7.79
N GLU A 58 20.47 -3.29 7.15
CA GLU A 58 19.43 -3.80 6.25
C GLU A 58 18.71 -4.97 6.91
N CYS A 59 17.40 -5.00 6.72
CA CYS A 59 16.53 -6.09 7.14
C CYS A 59 15.79 -6.62 5.93
N ARG A 60 15.60 -7.94 5.89
CA ARG A 60 14.88 -8.61 4.81
C ARG A 60 13.63 -9.28 5.34
N GLY A 61 12.53 -9.14 4.62
CA GLY A 61 11.25 -9.62 5.07
C GLY A 61 10.21 -9.65 3.98
N ALA A 62 8.96 -9.77 4.41
CA ALA A 62 7.81 -9.66 3.54
C ALA A 62 6.63 -9.05 4.28
N ILE A 63 5.75 -8.39 3.53
CA ILE A 63 4.48 -7.85 4.05
C ILE A 63 3.34 -8.54 3.31
N ALA A 64 2.34 -8.99 4.06
CA ALA A 64 1.05 -9.39 3.54
C ALA A 64 0.11 -8.18 3.55
N TRP A 65 -0.20 -7.66 2.36
CA TRP A 65 -1.07 -6.51 2.14
C TRP A 65 -2.53 -6.91 1.99
N ASN A 66 -3.39 -6.11 2.58
CA ASN A 66 -4.83 -6.11 2.35
C ASN A 66 -5.21 -4.77 1.72
N ASP A 67 -5.77 -4.82 0.51
CA ASP A 67 -6.52 -3.68 -0.01
C ASP A 67 -7.79 -3.51 0.84
N GLY A 68 -8.26 -2.27 1.02
CA GLY A 68 -9.40 -1.96 1.91
C GLY A 68 -10.73 -2.67 1.60
N SER A 69 -10.77 -3.62 0.66
CA SER A 69 -11.94 -4.43 0.30
C SER A 69 -12.17 -5.64 1.22
N GLY A 70 -11.15 -6.06 2.01
CA GLY A 70 -11.25 -7.08 3.06
C GLY A 70 -11.70 -8.48 2.63
N THR A 71 -11.83 -8.76 1.33
CA THR A 71 -12.41 -10.00 0.79
C THR A 71 -11.48 -10.76 -0.17
N GLY A 72 -10.28 -10.22 -0.45
CA GLY A 72 -9.25 -10.86 -1.26
C GLY A 72 -8.23 -11.65 -0.44
N THR A 73 -7.56 -12.61 -1.08
CA THR A 73 -6.33 -13.21 -0.54
C THR A 73 -5.28 -12.11 -0.36
N PRO A 74 -4.61 -12.01 0.81
CA PRO A 74 -3.57 -11.01 1.01
C PRO A 74 -2.48 -11.11 -0.05
N ARG A 75 -2.05 -9.98 -0.59
CA ARG A 75 -0.91 -9.93 -1.52
C ARG A 75 0.37 -9.91 -0.69
N VAL A 76 1.20 -10.95 -0.79
CA VAL A 76 2.49 -11.00 -0.11
C VAL A 76 3.57 -10.40 -1.02
N GLU A 77 4.34 -9.45 -0.49
CA GLU A 77 5.41 -8.75 -1.20
C GLU A 77 6.71 -8.87 -0.40
N ALA A 78 7.77 -9.35 -1.04
CA ALA A 78 9.11 -9.40 -0.44
C ALA A 78 9.72 -7.99 -0.45
N LEU A 79 10.15 -7.53 0.71
CA LEU A 79 10.60 -6.15 0.93
C LEU A 79 11.85 -6.13 1.80
N GLN A 80 12.52 -4.99 1.78
CA GLN A 80 13.66 -4.68 2.60
C GLN A 80 13.42 -3.40 3.37
N ILE A 81 14.06 -3.32 4.52
CA ILE A 81 14.07 -2.15 5.38
C ILE A 81 15.53 -1.73 5.56
N ALA A 82 15.81 -0.43 5.41
CA ALA A 82 17.13 0.12 5.67
C ALA A 82 17.04 1.32 6.63
N THR A 83 18.02 1.42 7.53
CA THR A 83 18.25 2.59 8.40
C THR A 83 19.74 2.78 8.62
N THR A 84 20.15 3.96 9.09
CA THR A 84 21.53 4.23 9.48
C THR A 84 21.88 3.44 10.75
N ALA A 85 23.10 2.90 10.81
CA ALA A 85 23.62 2.09 11.90
C ALA A 85 24.21 2.95 13.05
N THR A 86 23.49 3.99 13.45
CA THR A 86 23.88 4.90 14.53
C THR A 86 22.74 5.05 15.55
N ASP A 87 23.08 5.30 16.80
CA ASP A 87 22.09 5.38 17.89
C ASP A 87 21.11 6.56 17.71
N ASP A 88 21.50 7.59 16.96
CA ASP A 88 20.71 8.77 16.62
C ASP A 88 19.87 8.62 15.34
N ALA A 89 19.95 7.47 14.66
CA ALA A 89 19.19 7.27 13.43
C ALA A 89 17.68 7.30 13.72
N ASP A 90 16.98 8.17 12.99
CA ASP A 90 15.55 8.42 13.12
C ASP A 90 14.80 8.25 11.79
N ARG A 91 15.46 7.68 10.78
CA ARG A 91 14.87 7.48 9.45
C ARG A 91 14.96 6.05 8.98
N ILE A 92 13.93 5.62 8.26
CA ILE A 92 13.82 4.29 7.67
C ILE A 92 13.37 4.38 6.22
N ILE A 93 13.82 3.46 5.38
CA ILE A 93 13.31 3.27 4.02
C ILE A 93 12.75 1.85 3.93
N LEU A 94 11.53 1.72 3.41
CA LEU A 94 10.91 0.43 3.05
C LEU A 94 10.88 0.34 1.53
N TYR A 95 11.53 -0.66 0.95
CA TYR A 95 11.72 -0.76 -0.51
C TYR A 95 11.68 -2.21 -0.99
N ALA A 96 11.42 -2.39 -2.28
CA ALA A 96 11.61 -3.67 -2.95
C ALA A 96 13.03 -3.70 -3.56
N ALA A 97 13.67 -4.88 -3.57
CA ALA A 97 15.08 -5.03 -3.98
C ALA A 97 15.41 -4.50 -5.39
N GLU A 98 14.41 -4.43 -6.28
CA GLU A 98 14.55 -4.05 -7.69
C GLU A 98 14.05 -2.63 -7.98
N LYS A 99 13.67 -1.85 -6.95
CA LYS A 99 13.10 -0.51 -7.13
C LYS A 99 14.10 0.58 -6.73
N ASP A 100 14.13 1.63 -7.54
CA ASP A 100 14.87 2.85 -7.25
C ASP A 100 14.29 3.52 -5.99
N THR A 101 15.19 3.94 -5.11
CA THR A 101 14.86 4.70 -3.90
C THR A 101 15.23 6.16 -4.08
N THR A 102 14.43 7.02 -3.48
CA THR A 102 14.63 8.47 -3.48
C THR A 102 14.68 8.99 -2.04
N PRO A 103 15.24 10.18 -1.81
CA PRO A 103 15.23 10.79 -0.48
C PRO A 103 13.81 10.99 0.10
N GLN A 104 12.77 11.06 -0.74
CA GLN A 104 11.38 11.20 -0.27
C GLN A 104 10.79 9.90 0.28
N ASP A 105 11.42 8.75 0.01
CA ASP A 105 10.98 7.44 0.53
C ASP A 105 11.40 7.22 2.00
N ALA A 106 12.30 8.06 2.53
CA ALA A 106 12.72 8.01 3.92
C ALA A 106 11.60 8.51 4.85
N MET A 107 11.12 7.62 5.72
CA MET A 107 10.14 7.92 6.77
C MET A 107 10.85 8.31 8.05
N ALA A 108 10.40 9.38 8.69
CA ALA A 108 10.88 9.79 10.00
C ALA A 108 10.22 8.97 11.10
N CYS A 109 10.98 8.53 12.08
CA CYS A 109 10.60 7.61 13.13
C CYS A 109 10.78 8.20 14.52
N ALA A 110 9.86 7.88 15.41
CA ALA A 110 10.00 8.09 16.84
C ALA A 110 9.40 6.91 17.59
N SER A 111 10.21 6.29 18.45
CA SER A 111 9.80 5.18 19.31
C SER A 111 9.08 4.04 18.57
N GLY A 112 9.59 3.64 17.41
CA GLY A 112 9.02 2.55 16.62
C GLY A 112 7.89 2.95 15.67
N ILE A 113 7.43 4.20 15.70
CA ILE A 113 6.41 4.71 14.79
C ILE A 113 7.08 5.57 13.73
N CYS A 114 7.02 5.14 12.48
CA CYS A 114 7.59 5.85 11.34
C CYS A 114 6.49 6.41 10.45
N THR A 115 6.65 7.63 9.99
CA THR A 115 5.66 8.32 9.18
C THR A 115 6.30 9.03 8.00
N SER A 116 5.57 9.09 6.89
CA SER A 116 5.84 10.02 5.81
C SER A 116 4.55 10.62 5.29
N HIS A 117 4.65 11.86 4.82
CA HIS A 117 3.57 12.58 4.18
C HIS A 117 4.16 13.26 2.94
N LEU A 118 3.56 13.01 1.78
CA LEU A 118 3.93 13.64 0.53
C LEU A 118 2.67 14.21 -0.11
N ALA A 119 2.67 15.50 -0.41
CA ALA A 119 1.62 16.13 -1.20
C ALA A 119 2.21 16.57 -2.55
N THR A 120 1.47 16.33 -3.62
CA THR A 120 1.80 16.70 -4.99
C THR A 120 0.62 17.45 -5.61
N GLU A 121 0.79 17.95 -6.83
CA GLU A 121 -0.31 18.58 -7.58
C GLU A 121 -1.46 17.61 -7.89
N THR A 122 -1.19 16.30 -7.87
CA THR A 122 -2.13 15.25 -8.28
C THR A 122 -2.68 14.43 -7.11
N GLY A 123 -2.19 14.66 -5.88
CA GLY A 123 -2.65 13.91 -4.73
C GLY A 123 -1.84 14.13 -3.46
N ALA A 124 -2.10 13.28 -2.47
CA ALA A 124 -1.31 13.19 -1.26
C ALA A 124 -1.23 11.74 -0.77
N THR A 125 -0.07 11.36 -0.27
CA THR A 125 0.19 10.06 0.35
C THR A 125 0.54 10.26 1.81
N THR A 126 -0.03 9.42 2.66
CA THR A 126 0.32 9.30 4.07
C THR A 126 0.66 7.84 4.37
N SER A 127 1.83 7.63 4.95
CA SER A 127 2.33 6.31 5.32
C SER A 127 2.61 6.28 6.80
N VAL A 128 2.20 5.20 7.47
CA VAL A 128 2.51 4.93 8.87
C VAL A 128 3.00 3.50 8.98
N LEU A 129 4.17 3.33 9.59
CA LEU A 129 4.72 2.03 9.96
C LEU A 129 4.88 1.98 11.48
N ARG A 130 4.67 0.80 12.04
CA ARG A 130 5.05 0.47 13.41
C ARG A 130 5.96 -0.74 13.36
N LEU A 131 7.22 -0.56 13.79
CA LEU A 131 8.15 -1.66 14.01
C LEU A 131 8.24 -1.99 15.49
N VAL A 132 8.07 -3.27 15.80
CA VAL A 132 8.21 -3.79 17.17
C VAL A 132 9.27 -4.87 17.15
N ARG A 133 10.20 -4.82 18.11
CA ARG A 133 11.17 -5.90 18.28
C ARG A 133 10.43 -7.18 18.67
N GLY A 134 10.69 -8.26 17.93
CA GLY A 134 10.22 -9.59 18.24
C GLY A 134 11.36 -10.46 18.78
N LEU A 135 11.69 -11.52 18.06
CA LEU A 135 12.66 -12.53 18.47
C LEU A 135 14.12 -12.09 18.28
N ASP A 136 14.97 -12.38 19.26
CA ASP A 136 16.43 -12.33 19.11
C ASP A 136 16.95 -13.74 18.78
N TYR A 137 17.64 -13.89 17.65
CA TYR A 137 18.18 -15.17 17.20
C TYR A 137 19.59 -15.46 17.71
N GLY A 138 20.16 -14.58 18.52
CA GLY A 138 21.57 -14.59 18.86
C GLY A 138 22.43 -14.12 17.68
N SER A 139 23.75 -13.98 17.90
CA SER A 139 24.71 -13.44 16.93
C SER A 139 24.44 -12.01 16.43
N GLY A 140 23.58 -11.25 17.10
CA GLY A 140 23.19 -9.88 16.72
C GLY A 140 21.99 -9.81 15.77
N ARG A 141 21.48 -10.95 15.31
CA ARG A 141 20.36 -11.02 14.37
C ARG A 141 19.02 -10.96 15.09
N VAL A 142 18.13 -10.06 14.66
CA VAL A 142 16.86 -9.76 15.35
C VAL A 142 15.70 -9.77 14.36
N GLN A 143 14.56 -10.34 14.75
CA GLN A 143 13.29 -10.21 14.05
C GLN A 143 12.55 -8.95 14.53
N TYR A 144 11.96 -8.23 13.59
CA TYR A 144 11.01 -7.16 13.83
C TYR A 144 9.69 -7.47 13.15
N ASP A 145 8.59 -7.27 13.89
CA ASP A 145 7.26 -7.32 13.34
C ASP A 145 6.87 -5.90 12.89
N LEU A 146 6.28 -5.82 11.69
CA LEU A 146 5.87 -4.57 11.08
C LEU A 146 4.36 -4.55 10.88
N ASP A 147 3.70 -3.54 11.43
CA ASP A 147 2.35 -3.14 11.06
C ASP A 147 2.44 -1.89 10.16
N ALA A 148 1.68 -1.87 9.07
CA ALA A 148 1.78 -0.84 8.06
C ALA A 148 0.40 -0.34 7.63
N ALA A 149 0.26 0.97 7.43
CA ALA A 149 -0.95 1.59 6.92
C ALA A 149 -0.58 2.70 5.92
N PHE A 150 -1.19 2.64 4.75
CA PHE A 150 -0.99 3.62 3.68
C PHE A 150 -2.34 4.18 3.25
N THR A 151 -2.39 5.49 3.08
CA THR A 151 -3.51 6.20 2.47
C THR A 151 -3.01 7.03 1.32
N ILE A 152 -3.59 6.84 0.15
CA ILE A 152 -3.31 7.63 -1.04
C ILE A 152 -4.60 8.35 -1.41
N VAL A 153 -4.55 9.66 -1.49
CA VAL A 153 -5.63 10.51 -1.99
C VAL A 153 -5.20 11.02 -3.36
N SER A 154 -5.98 10.75 -4.40
CA SER A 154 -5.71 11.22 -5.76
C SER A 154 -6.83 12.12 -6.26
N PHE A 155 -6.46 13.11 -7.09
CA PHE A 155 -7.38 13.98 -7.80
C PHE A 155 -7.55 13.47 -9.24
N ALA A 156 -8.55 12.61 -9.45
CA ALA A 156 -8.89 12.08 -10.77
C ALA A 156 -10.17 12.73 -11.30
N SER A 157 -10.07 13.35 -12.48
CA SER A 157 -11.22 13.86 -13.25
C SER A 157 -12.20 14.74 -12.45
N GLY A 158 -11.69 15.59 -11.56
CA GLY A 158 -12.51 16.52 -10.75
C GLY A 158 -13.12 15.92 -9.49
N SER A 159 -12.71 14.70 -9.10
CA SER A 159 -13.13 14.06 -7.85
C SER A 159 -11.93 13.64 -7.00
N MET A 160 -12.09 13.69 -5.67
CA MET A 160 -11.13 13.12 -4.73
C MET A 160 -11.43 11.64 -4.53
N VAL A 161 -10.42 10.79 -4.71
CA VAL A 161 -10.50 9.34 -4.49
C VAL A 161 -9.46 8.97 -3.44
N ALA A 162 -9.90 8.30 -2.37
CA ALA A 162 -9.02 7.78 -1.33
C ALA A 162 -8.90 6.26 -1.45
N GLU A 163 -7.67 5.78 -1.48
CA GLU A 163 -7.31 4.37 -1.46
C GLU A 163 -6.53 4.08 -0.18
N THR A 164 -6.82 2.93 0.45
CA THR A 164 -6.15 2.51 1.67
C THR A 164 -5.65 1.09 1.54
N ALA A 165 -4.50 0.84 2.16
CA ALA A 165 -3.98 -0.48 2.34
C ALA A 165 -3.36 -0.63 3.71
N THR A 166 -3.53 -1.82 4.28
CA THR A 166 -2.90 -2.22 5.52
C THR A 166 -2.06 -3.45 5.29
N GLY A 167 -0.93 -3.52 5.99
CA GLY A 167 0.02 -4.60 5.84
C GLY A 167 0.48 -5.10 7.19
N ARG A 168 0.76 -6.40 7.27
CA ARG A 168 1.52 -6.97 8.37
C ARG A 168 2.65 -7.82 7.82
N GLY A 169 3.83 -7.69 8.41
CA GLY A 169 5.03 -8.36 7.96
C GLY A 169 6.00 -8.68 9.08
N GLY A 170 7.05 -9.40 8.72
CA GLY A 170 8.18 -9.72 9.59
C GLY A 170 9.48 -9.53 8.83
N PHE A 171 10.48 -8.95 9.50
CA PHE A 171 11.77 -8.60 8.93
C PHE A 171 12.89 -9.10 9.83
N ILE A 172 13.91 -9.69 9.23
CA ILE A 172 15.11 -10.15 9.94
C ILE A 172 16.25 -9.19 9.60
N CYS A 173 16.83 -8.58 10.63
CA CYS A 173 17.96 -7.66 10.53
C CYS A 173 19.22 -8.33 11.07
N ASP A 174 20.37 -8.06 10.46
CA ASP A 174 21.68 -8.58 10.92
C ASP A 174 22.23 -7.84 12.15
N ALA A 175 21.56 -6.76 12.57
CA ALA A 175 21.83 -6.00 13.78
C ALA A 175 20.52 -5.48 14.39
N ALA A 176 20.54 -5.12 15.66
CA ALA A 176 19.42 -4.45 16.30
C ALA A 176 19.21 -3.05 15.70
N LEU A 177 17.96 -2.72 15.36
CA LEU A 177 17.57 -1.39 14.93
C LEU A 177 17.66 -0.37 16.09
N PRO A 178 18.01 0.89 15.80
CA PRO A 178 18.02 1.98 16.78
C PRO A 178 16.65 2.18 17.43
N THR A 179 16.63 2.67 18.67
CA THR A 179 15.42 2.76 19.50
C THR A 179 14.35 3.73 18.96
N ALA A 180 14.75 4.72 18.15
CA ALA A 180 13.80 5.58 17.45
C ALA A 180 13.04 4.81 16.34
N ILE A 181 13.72 3.86 15.68
CA ILE A 181 13.20 3.09 14.55
C ILE A 181 12.29 1.94 14.99
N ALA A 182 12.63 1.27 16.09
CA ALA A 182 11.87 0.12 16.59
C ALA A 182 11.51 0.27 18.07
N ALA A 183 10.23 0.01 18.37
CA ALA A 183 9.76 -0.01 19.75
C ALA A 183 10.32 -1.24 20.48
N GLY A 184 10.70 -1.04 21.74
CA GLY A 184 10.88 -2.14 22.69
C GLY A 184 9.53 -2.80 23.01
N GLU A 185 9.58 -4.05 23.46
CA GLU A 185 8.42 -4.75 24.02
C GLU A 185 7.87 -4.06 25.28
#